data_AF-A0A131YCR1-F1
#
_entry.id   AF-A0A131YCR1-F1
#
_cell.length_a   1.000
_cell.length_b   1.000
_cell.length_c   1.000
_cell.angle_alpha   90.00
_cell.angle_beta   90.00
_cell.angle_gamma   90.00
#
_symmetry.space_group_name_H-M   'P 1'
#
loop_
_entity.id
_entity.type
_entity.pdbx_description
1 polymer ?
#
loop_
_entity_poly.entity_id
_entity_poly.type
_entity_poly.pdbx_seq_one_letter_code
_entity_poly.pdbx_strand_id
1 'polypeptide(L)'
;MSLSRSVAKDGPQSAAVVEKAGVPNDLFERLFDVAKRLKLPRNSWAVHCIDKDGIRDIVFSQVLVKHVPKVAALHLPKSKLTGKDEITTVYCPKTVAIKSDASVTVSLMGVPVQAIEGVPSEVASGADVERLLEAVDALRVCRGGPNKKVYPGAEPESAYLDSLDAWRHYRCPLVLTEPGELCRLCRSLDPTVRLNMERKLRKQRAGFESVRIPSSVISQDVLLLRRQKYRLQRSNKRLEGRIHSTLQELDDLRREIKLVEEETRAQCGGDPCSMD
;
A
#
# COMPACT_ATOMS: atom_id res chain seq x y z
N MET A 1 -17.37 -29.08 8.62
CA MET A 1 -16.49 -29.14 9.80
C MET A 1 -16.49 -27.77 10.45
N SER A 2 -17.40 -27.59 11.40
CA SER A 2 -17.63 -26.34 12.13
C SER A 2 -16.58 -26.22 13.22
N LEU A 3 -15.59 -25.34 13.03
CA LEU A 3 -14.64 -25.00 14.08
C LEU A 3 -15.30 -23.95 14.99
N SER A 4 -15.97 -24.45 16.01
CA SER A 4 -16.42 -23.70 17.18
C SER A 4 -15.19 -23.05 17.82
N ARG A 5 -14.99 -21.74 17.59
CA ARG A 5 -14.00 -20.96 18.33
C ARG A 5 -14.57 -20.70 19.73
N SER A 6 -14.13 -21.52 20.68
CA SER A 6 -14.24 -21.26 22.11
C SER A 6 -13.47 -19.96 22.43
N VAL A 7 -14.21 -18.90 22.71
CA VAL A 7 -13.66 -17.65 23.26
C VAL A 7 -13.37 -17.92 24.73
N ALA A 8 -12.11 -18.24 25.04
CA ALA A 8 -11.63 -18.24 26.42
C ALA A 8 -11.68 -16.79 26.94
N LYS A 9 -12.54 -16.56 27.94
CA LYS A 9 -12.52 -15.36 28.77
C LYS A 9 -11.35 -15.50 29.74
N ASP A 10 -10.15 -15.14 29.29
CA ASP A 10 -9.06 -14.87 30.22
C ASP A 10 -9.35 -13.53 30.90
N GLY A 11 -9.77 -13.60 32.16
CA GLY A 11 -9.89 -12.43 33.02
C GLY A 11 -8.52 -11.75 33.19
N PRO A 12 -8.48 -10.43 33.41
CA PRO A 12 -7.23 -9.73 33.64
C PRO A 12 -6.61 -10.23 34.95
N GLN A 13 -5.60 -11.10 34.84
CA GLN A 13 -4.72 -11.41 35.94
C GLN A 13 -4.00 -10.10 36.31
N SER A 14 -4.31 -9.56 37.48
CA SER A 14 -3.63 -8.39 38.03
C SER A 14 -2.17 -8.76 38.24
N ALA A 15 -1.31 -8.32 37.33
CA ALA A 15 0.12 -8.46 37.47
C ALA A 15 0.55 -7.74 38.76
N ALA A 16 1.09 -8.50 39.70
CA ALA A 16 1.73 -7.97 40.88
C ALA A 16 2.80 -6.96 40.44
N VAL A 17 2.65 -5.72 40.88
CA VAL A 17 3.61 -4.64 40.66
C VAL A 17 4.85 -5.00 41.48
N VAL A 18 5.83 -5.59 40.81
CA VAL A 18 7.18 -5.75 41.36
C VAL A 18 7.79 -4.36 41.38
N GLU A 19 7.83 -3.73 42.56
CA GLU A 19 8.58 -2.50 42.81
C GLU A 19 10.07 -2.78 42.56
N LYS A 20 10.52 -2.52 41.33
CA LYS A 20 11.95 -2.53 40.99
C LYS A 20 12.62 -1.42 41.79
N ALA A 21 13.70 -1.79 42.49
CA ALA A 21 14.56 -0.88 43.23
C ALA A 21 14.87 0.39 42.41
N GLY A 22 14.56 1.54 43.01
CA GLY A 22 14.52 2.84 42.35
C GLY A 22 15.82 3.17 41.63
N VAL A 23 15.75 3.24 40.30
CA VAL A 23 16.68 4.08 39.53
C VAL A 23 16.59 5.48 40.13
N PRO A 24 17.72 6.18 40.39
CA PRO A 24 17.67 7.50 40.98
C PRO A 24 16.80 8.42 40.10
N ASN A 25 15.68 8.90 40.65
CA ASN A 25 14.76 9.84 39.99
C ASN A 25 15.50 11.03 39.35
N ASP A 26 16.68 11.38 39.87
CA ASP A 26 17.57 12.42 39.37
C ASP A 26 17.95 12.30 37.88
N LEU A 27 18.01 11.09 37.30
CA LEU A 27 18.32 10.97 35.87
C LEU A 27 17.19 11.56 35.00
N PHE A 28 15.95 11.11 35.23
CA PHE A 28 14.82 11.55 34.43
C PHE A 28 14.55 13.05 34.62
N GLU A 29 14.68 13.57 35.85
CA GLU A 29 14.57 15.01 36.12
C GLU A 29 15.53 15.82 35.25
N ARG A 30 16.81 15.42 35.23
CA ARG A 30 17.82 16.08 34.40
C ARG A 30 17.49 15.99 32.92
N LEU A 31 17.01 14.84 32.44
CA LEU A 31 16.57 14.70 31.05
C LEU A 31 15.37 15.60 30.74
N PHE A 32 14.40 15.69 31.64
CA PHE A 32 13.19 16.50 31.49
C PHE A 32 13.51 17.99 31.39
N ASP A 33 14.44 18.48 32.20
CA ASP A 33 14.91 19.88 32.18
C ASP A 33 15.76 20.22 30.94
N VAL A 34 16.49 19.23 30.43
CA VAL A 34 17.35 19.39 29.26
C VAL A 34 16.55 19.24 27.96
N ALA A 35 15.50 18.43 27.93
CA ALA A 35 14.72 18.10 26.73
C ALA A 35 14.24 19.32 25.93
N LYS A 36 13.83 20.40 26.62
CA LYS A 36 13.36 21.66 26.02
C LYS A 36 14.46 22.44 25.29
N ARG A 37 15.72 22.15 25.60
CA ARG A 37 16.92 22.85 25.10
C ARG A 37 17.75 21.99 24.14
N LEU A 38 17.34 20.75 23.90
CA LEU A 38 18.04 19.83 22.99
C LEU A 38 18.03 20.34 21.55
N LYS A 39 19.12 20.07 20.84
CA LYS A 39 19.19 20.32 19.42
C LYS A 39 18.47 19.20 18.68
N LEU A 40 17.31 19.52 18.10
CA LEU A 40 16.55 18.55 17.32
C LEU A 40 17.18 18.32 15.93
N PRO A 41 17.08 17.11 15.35
CA PRO A 41 17.73 16.81 14.06
C PRO A 41 17.26 17.68 12.90
N ARG A 42 15.98 18.06 12.89
CA ARG A 42 15.35 18.91 11.87
C ARG A 42 14.24 19.75 12.49
N ASN A 43 13.85 20.82 11.80
CA ASN A 43 12.73 21.69 12.16
C ASN A 43 11.35 21.01 12.11
N SER A 44 11.28 19.78 11.55
CA SER A 44 10.06 18.97 11.60
C SER A 44 9.88 18.27 12.94
N TRP A 45 10.87 18.24 13.83
CA TRP A 45 10.72 17.61 15.14
C TRP A 45 10.14 18.60 16.16
N ALA A 46 9.27 18.09 17.02
CA ALA A 46 8.71 18.78 18.17
C ALA A 46 8.96 17.97 19.43
N VAL A 47 9.10 18.66 20.57
CA VAL A 47 9.24 18.05 21.90
C VAL A 47 8.02 18.41 22.74
N HIS A 48 7.46 17.40 23.40
CA HIS A 48 6.34 17.52 24.33
C HIS A 48 6.78 16.96 25.68
N CYS A 49 6.81 17.79 26.70
CA CYS A 49 7.05 17.36 28.09
C CYS A 49 5.70 17.27 28.78
N ILE A 50 5.29 16.07 29.15
CA ILE A 50 4.03 15.79 29.84
C ILE A 50 4.34 15.64 31.32
N ASP A 51 3.62 16.37 32.17
CA ASP A 51 3.67 16.25 33.63
C ASP A 51 2.23 16.43 34.14
N LYS A 52 1.53 15.30 34.31
CA LYS A 52 0.14 15.31 34.72
C LYS A 52 -0.21 14.04 35.50
N ASP A 53 -0.88 14.19 36.63
CA ASP A 53 -1.38 13.09 37.45
C ASP A 53 -0.27 12.11 37.88
N GLY A 54 0.94 12.61 38.11
CA GLY A 54 2.12 11.82 38.45
C GLY A 54 2.75 11.06 37.27
N ILE A 55 2.19 11.18 36.07
CA ILE A 55 2.77 10.66 34.83
C ILE A 55 3.67 11.72 34.22
N ARG A 56 4.94 11.36 34.05
CA ARG A 56 5.92 12.23 33.39
C ARG A 56 6.60 11.54 32.23
N ASP A 57 6.42 12.10 31.04
CA ASP A 57 6.93 11.58 29.78
C ASP A 57 7.55 12.71 28.96
N ILE A 58 8.61 12.38 28.20
CA ILE A 58 9.20 13.24 27.18
C ILE A 58 8.91 12.60 25.84
N VAL A 59 8.17 13.30 24.97
CA VAL A 59 7.78 12.78 23.66
C VAL A 59 8.35 13.68 22.57
N PHE A 60 9.22 13.12 21.74
CA PHE A 60 9.71 13.74 20.53
C PHE A 60 8.92 13.20 19.35
N SER A 61 8.31 14.08 18.56
CA SER A 61 7.54 13.70 17.38
C SER A 61 8.04 14.42 16.15
N GLN A 62 8.35 13.67 15.09
CA GLN A 62 8.54 14.25 13.77
C GLN A 62 7.16 14.60 13.20
N VAL A 63 6.87 15.87 12.98
CA VAL A 63 5.63 16.40 12.41
C VAL A 63 5.84 16.69 10.93
N LEU A 64 5.06 16.06 10.08
CA LEU A 64 5.03 16.32 8.64
C LEU A 64 3.68 16.90 8.23
N VAL A 65 3.75 17.93 7.39
CA VAL A 65 2.58 18.58 6.81
C VAL A 65 2.51 18.21 5.34
N LYS A 66 1.43 17.57 4.92
CA LYS A 66 1.16 17.22 3.53
C LYS A 66 0.01 18.06 3.00
N HIS A 67 0.31 18.91 2.04
CA HIS A 67 -0.69 19.64 1.27
C HIS A 67 -1.17 18.76 0.13
N VAL A 68 -2.44 18.39 0.13
CA VAL A 68 -3.05 17.61 -0.95
C VAL A 68 -3.93 18.54 -1.77
N PRO A 69 -3.58 18.80 -3.05
CA PRO A 69 -4.44 19.58 -3.94
C PRO A 69 -5.80 18.89 -4.08
N LYS A 70 -6.89 19.64 -3.90
CA LYS A 70 -8.27 19.12 -4.02
C LYS A 70 -8.55 18.48 -5.39
N VAL A 71 -7.82 18.85 -6.44
CA VAL A 71 -8.02 18.35 -7.81
C VAL A 71 -7.79 16.84 -7.92
N ALA A 72 -7.00 16.23 -7.02
CA ALA A 72 -6.80 14.79 -6.97
C ALA A 72 -7.95 14.02 -6.28
N ALA A 73 -8.88 14.71 -5.61
CA ALA A 73 -10.06 14.12 -4.97
C ALA A 73 -11.22 13.99 -5.97
N LEU A 74 -10.98 13.29 -7.09
CA LEU A 74 -11.85 13.17 -8.27
C LEU A 74 -13.22 12.48 -8.07
N HIS A 75 -13.67 12.26 -6.83
CA HIS A 75 -14.91 11.53 -6.54
C HIS A 75 -15.90 12.30 -5.66
N LEU A 76 -15.62 13.55 -5.30
CA LEU A 76 -16.59 14.38 -4.60
C LEU A 76 -17.54 15.06 -5.61
N PRO A 77 -18.86 15.08 -5.37
CA PRO A 77 -19.83 15.69 -6.26
C PRO A 77 -19.50 17.16 -6.51
N LYS A 78 -19.42 17.53 -7.80
CA LYS A 78 -18.95 18.83 -8.30
C LYS A 78 -19.76 20.06 -7.85
N SER A 79 -20.84 19.91 -7.10
CA SER A 79 -21.87 20.96 -7.00
C SER A 79 -21.63 22.08 -6.00
N LYS A 80 -20.63 22.05 -5.11
CA LYS A 80 -20.41 23.14 -4.10
C LYS A 80 -18.95 23.36 -3.69
N LEU A 81 -18.02 23.46 -4.63
CA LEU A 81 -16.62 23.83 -4.32
C LEU A 81 -16.26 25.20 -4.90
N THR A 82 -16.78 26.23 -4.25
CA THR A 82 -16.31 27.62 -4.40
C THR A 82 -15.25 27.87 -3.31
N GLY A 83 -13.96 27.76 -3.62
CA GLY A 83 -12.91 28.16 -2.69
C GLY A 83 -11.63 27.32 -2.74
N LYS A 84 -10.49 28.02 -2.69
CA LYS A 84 -9.10 27.56 -2.69
C LYS A 84 -8.69 26.66 -1.50
N ASP A 85 -9.58 25.82 -0.95
CA ASP A 85 -9.20 25.10 0.27
C ASP A 85 -8.32 23.89 -0.08
N GLU A 86 -7.01 24.03 0.11
CA GLU A 86 -6.10 22.89 0.17
C GLU A 86 -6.40 22.07 1.43
N ILE A 87 -6.42 20.74 1.30
CA ILE A 87 -6.52 19.87 2.48
C ILE A 87 -5.12 19.67 3.01
N THR A 88 -4.84 20.30 4.15
CA THR A 88 -3.60 20.11 4.90
C THR A 88 -3.77 18.94 5.85
N THR A 89 -2.98 17.87 5.65
CA THR A 89 -2.92 16.72 6.57
C THR A 89 -1.64 16.79 7.37
N VAL A 90 -1.76 16.82 8.69
CA VAL A 90 -0.62 16.77 9.62
C VAL A 90 -0.50 15.35 10.18
N TYR A 91 0.72 14.81 10.22
CA TYR A 91 0.94 13.48 10.77
C TYR A 91 2.34 13.29 11.34
N CYS A 92 2.49 12.27 12.19
CA CYS A 92 3.73 11.96 12.87
C CYS A 92 4.28 10.58 12.45
N PRO A 93 5.16 10.49 11.43
CA PRO A 93 5.71 9.20 11.01
C PRO A 93 6.67 8.56 12.03
N LYS A 94 7.25 9.37 12.92
CA LYS A 94 8.24 8.92 13.91
C LYS A 94 7.96 9.60 15.24
N THR A 95 7.94 8.80 16.29
CA THR A 95 7.80 9.28 17.67
C THR A 95 8.79 8.53 18.55
N VAL A 96 9.45 9.26 19.43
CA VAL A 96 10.31 8.71 20.49
C VAL A 96 9.74 9.18 21.81
N ALA A 97 9.31 8.26 22.65
CA ALA A 97 8.82 8.54 23.99
C ALA A 97 9.84 8.02 25.02
N ILE A 98 10.23 8.87 25.95
CA ILE A 98 11.07 8.53 27.10
C ILE A 98 10.18 8.69 28.33
N LYS A 99 9.96 7.59 29.05
CA LYS A 99 9.12 7.56 30.25
C LYS A 99 9.94 7.90 31.50
N SER A 100 9.25 8.14 32.62
CA SER A 100 9.86 8.43 33.93
C SER A 100 10.86 7.37 34.42
N ASP A 101 10.71 6.11 33.99
CA ASP A 101 11.64 5.01 34.27
C ASP A 101 12.84 4.96 33.30
N ALA A 102 13.04 6.03 32.52
CA ALA A 102 14.03 6.15 31.44
C ALA A 102 13.87 5.11 30.31
N SER A 103 12.75 4.39 30.25
CA SER A 103 12.48 3.49 29.13
C SER A 103 12.20 4.29 27.85
N VAL A 104 12.84 3.86 26.76
CA VAL A 104 12.68 4.46 25.43
C VAL A 104 11.72 3.62 24.60
N THR A 105 10.66 4.23 24.09
CA THR A 105 9.76 3.63 23.12
C THR A 105 9.84 4.39 21.80
N VAL A 106 10.27 3.71 20.73
CA VAL A 106 10.21 4.25 19.38
C VAL A 106 8.95 3.72 18.70
N SER A 107 8.15 4.63 18.13
CA SER A 107 6.98 4.31 17.32
C SER A 107 7.13 4.85 15.91
N LEU A 108 6.88 3.99 14.93
CA LEU A 108 6.90 4.35 13.51
C LEU A 108 5.49 4.20 12.97
N MET A 109 4.95 5.27 12.37
CA MET A 109 3.57 5.30 11.85
C MET A 109 2.51 4.91 12.91
N GLY A 110 2.75 5.27 14.17
CA GLY A 110 1.87 4.91 15.31
C GLY A 110 2.01 3.46 15.80
N VAL A 111 2.94 2.67 15.25
CA VAL A 111 3.21 1.29 15.69
C VAL A 111 4.51 1.27 16.49
N PRO A 112 4.50 0.78 17.75
CA PRO A 112 5.72 0.63 18.52
C PRO A 112 6.63 -0.42 17.86
N VAL A 113 7.91 -0.10 17.72
CA VAL A 113 8.90 -1.00 17.13
C VAL A 113 9.92 -1.42 18.19
N GLN A 114 10.20 -2.72 18.24
CA GLN A 114 11.20 -3.27 19.13
C GLN A 114 12.55 -3.26 18.43
N ALA A 115 13.60 -2.91 19.18
CA ALA A 115 15.02 -3.04 18.82
C ALA A 115 15.33 -2.75 17.33
N ILE A 116 15.60 -1.49 17.01
CA ILE A 116 16.04 -1.10 15.67
C ILE A 116 17.57 -1.11 15.64
N GLU A 117 18.15 -1.78 14.65
CA GLU A 117 19.60 -1.81 14.48
C GLU A 117 20.17 -0.38 14.38
N GLY A 118 21.20 -0.08 15.18
CA GLY A 118 21.83 1.24 15.24
C GLY A 118 21.07 2.31 16.04
N VAL A 119 19.93 1.97 16.66
CA VAL A 119 19.17 2.89 17.51
C VAL A 119 19.36 2.50 18.99
N PRO A 120 19.88 3.39 19.84
CA PRO A 120 20.02 3.13 21.27
C PRO A 120 18.68 2.79 21.93
N SER A 121 18.65 1.79 22.81
CA SER A 121 17.46 1.40 23.58
C SER A 121 17.37 2.09 24.95
N GLU A 122 18.44 2.73 25.39
CA GLU A 122 18.58 3.38 26.70
C GLU A 122 19.25 4.74 26.52
N VAL A 123 18.97 5.67 27.44
CA VAL A 123 19.51 7.02 27.44
C VAL A 123 19.92 7.41 28.86
N ALA A 124 21.13 7.95 29.03
CA ALA A 124 21.68 8.37 30.31
C ALA A 124 22.01 9.87 30.36
N SER A 125 21.95 10.56 29.23
CA SER A 125 22.28 11.97 29.11
C SER A 125 21.54 12.63 27.95
N GLY A 126 21.50 13.97 27.95
CA GLY A 126 20.95 14.73 26.82
C GLY A 126 21.64 14.42 25.49
N ALA A 127 22.96 14.19 25.51
CA ALA A 127 23.72 13.80 24.33
C ALA A 127 23.30 12.42 23.78
N ASP A 128 22.88 11.50 24.64
CA ASP A 128 22.35 10.19 24.21
C ASP A 128 21.00 10.36 23.53
N VAL A 129 20.16 11.27 24.04
CA VAL A 129 18.87 11.62 23.42
C VAL A 129 19.09 12.24 22.04
N GLU A 130 20.06 13.15 21.87
CA GLU A 130 20.38 13.72 20.56
C GLU A 130 20.82 12.65 19.56
N ARG A 131 21.75 11.75 19.96
CA ARG A 131 22.18 10.62 19.10
C ARG A 131 21.03 9.67 18.76
N LEU A 132 20.16 9.40 19.72
CA LEU A 132 18.95 8.60 19.51
C LEU A 132 18.03 9.25 18.47
N LEU A 133 17.76 10.55 18.61
CA LEU A 133 16.90 11.29 17.68
C LEU A 133 17.52 11.37 16.27
N GLU A 134 18.83 11.55 16.17
CA GLU A 134 19.56 11.50 14.89
C GLU A 134 19.45 10.13 14.22
N ALA A 135 19.66 9.05 14.98
CA ALA A 135 19.51 7.68 14.48
C ALA A 135 18.08 7.42 13.99
N VAL A 136 17.06 7.83 14.77
CA VAL A 136 15.65 7.70 14.39
C VAL A 136 15.31 8.57 13.17
N ASP A 137 15.83 9.80 13.07
CA ASP A 137 15.63 10.67 11.90
C ASP A 137 16.23 10.07 10.62
N ALA A 138 17.36 9.38 10.71
CA ALA A 138 18.00 8.69 9.60
C ALA A 138 17.20 7.47 9.08
N LEU A 139 16.32 6.88 9.90
CA LEU A 139 15.53 5.72 9.49
C LEU A 139 14.65 6.01 8.28
N ARG A 140 14.68 5.11 7.30
CA ARG A 140 13.81 5.17 6.13
C ARG A 140 12.53 4.40 6.44
N VAL A 141 11.42 5.10 6.62
CA VAL A 141 10.12 4.49 6.96
C VAL A 141 9.31 4.25 5.69
N CYS A 142 8.78 3.04 5.54
CA CYS A 142 7.88 2.67 4.46
C CYS A 142 6.61 3.53 4.50
N ARG A 143 6.30 4.24 3.41
CA ARG A 143 5.12 5.11 3.33
C ARG A 143 3.78 4.40 3.20
N GLY A 144 3.78 3.07 3.07
CA GLY A 144 2.58 2.30 2.79
C GLY A 144 2.19 2.36 1.31
N GLY A 145 1.30 1.48 0.89
CA GLY A 145 0.78 1.40 -0.48
C GLY A 145 -0.17 2.56 -0.83
N PRO A 146 -1.08 2.37 -1.80
CA PRO A 146 -1.94 3.46 -2.26
C PRO A 146 -2.87 3.98 -1.16
N ASN A 147 -3.24 5.25 -1.24
CA ASN A 147 -4.19 5.85 -0.31
C ASN A 147 -5.62 5.34 -0.58
N LYS A 148 -6.42 5.16 0.47
CA LYS A 148 -7.83 4.76 0.41
C LYS A 148 -8.65 5.61 -0.56
N LYS A 149 -8.34 6.90 -0.67
CA LYS A 149 -9.02 7.84 -1.57
C LYS A 149 -8.84 7.49 -3.05
N VAL A 150 -7.75 6.80 -3.41
CA VAL A 150 -7.49 6.36 -4.79
C VAL A 150 -8.38 5.17 -5.17
N TYR A 151 -8.60 4.26 -4.22
CA TYR A 151 -9.39 3.03 -4.42
C TYR A 151 -10.48 2.91 -3.35
N PRO A 152 -11.53 3.76 -3.43
CA PRO A 152 -12.58 3.78 -2.42
C PRO A 152 -13.31 2.43 -2.37
N GLY A 153 -13.52 1.92 -1.15
CA GLY A 153 -14.22 0.67 -0.92
C GLY A 153 -13.43 -0.61 -1.25
N ALA A 154 -12.15 -0.51 -1.62
CA ALA A 154 -11.29 -1.68 -1.68
C ALA A 154 -11.09 -2.28 -0.27
N GLU A 155 -11.08 -3.60 -0.17
CA GLU A 155 -10.88 -4.34 1.09
C GLU A 155 -9.92 -5.51 0.82
N PRO A 156 -8.61 -5.23 0.60
CA PRO A 156 -7.61 -6.28 0.43
C PRO A 156 -7.43 -7.09 1.73
N GLU A 157 -7.45 -8.43 1.63
CA GLU A 157 -7.22 -9.31 2.78
C GLU A 157 -5.78 -9.26 3.31
N SER A 158 -4.82 -8.79 2.50
CA SER A 158 -3.39 -8.74 2.82
C SER A 158 -2.92 -7.40 3.40
N ALA A 159 -3.81 -6.43 3.59
CA ALA A 159 -3.46 -5.10 4.06
C ALA A 159 -4.49 -4.50 5.03
N TYR A 160 -4.04 -3.50 5.77
CA TYR A 160 -4.86 -2.65 6.64
C TYR A 160 -4.68 -1.17 6.25
N LEU A 161 -5.57 -0.30 6.73
CA LEU A 161 -5.40 1.14 6.60
C LEU A 161 -4.60 1.67 7.79
N ASP A 162 -3.51 2.38 7.51
CA ASP A 162 -2.77 3.08 8.56
C ASP A 162 -3.40 4.45 8.89
N SER A 163 -2.79 5.17 9.83
CA SER A 163 -3.25 6.49 10.29
C SER A 163 -3.23 7.57 9.19
N LEU A 164 -2.61 7.31 8.03
CA LEU A 164 -2.58 8.23 6.89
C LEU A 164 -3.57 7.83 5.79
N ASP A 165 -4.50 6.93 6.10
CA ASP A 165 -5.38 6.28 5.12
C ASP A 165 -4.59 5.56 4.00
N ALA A 166 -3.33 5.15 4.24
CA ALA A 166 -2.56 4.39 3.27
C ALA A 166 -2.74 2.88 3.51
N TRP A 167 -2.92 2.12 2.43
CA TRP A 167 -2.99 0.66 2.52
C TRP A 167 -1.62 0.08 2.85
N ARG A 168 -1.46 -0.53 4.01
CA ARG A 168 -0.20 -1.12 4.47
C ARG A 168 -0.31 -2.63 4.59
N HIS A 169 0.69 -3.33 4.07
CA HIS A 169 0.71 -4.79 4.14
C HIS A 169 0.90 -5.25 5.59
N TYR A 170 0.20 -6.31 6.03
CA TYR A 170 0.32 -6.81 7.42
C TYR A 170 1.75 -7.21 7.81
N ARG A 171 2.54 -7.66 6.83
CA ARG A 171 3.97 -8.01 6.99
C ARG A 171 4.93 -6.90 6.57
N CYS A 172 4.50 -5.63 6.58
CA CYS A 172 5.38 -4.52 6.26
C CYS A 172 6.50 -4.41 7.30
N PRO A 173 7.79 -4.36 6.92
CA PRO A 173 8.88 -4.24 7.89
C PRO A 173 8.96 -2.86 8.58
N LEU A 174 8.15 -1.89 8.14
CA LEU A 174 8.17 -0.47 8.55
C LEU A 174 9.49 0.26 8.25
N VAL A 175 10.63 -0.24 8.71
CA VAL A 175 11.96 0.26 8.38
C VAL A 175 12.45 -0.38 7.07
N LEU A 176 12.96 0.44 6.17
CA LEU A 176 13.49 0.02 4.88
C LEU A 176 15.00 -0.16 4.97
N THR A 177 15.46 -1.35 4.61
CA THR A 177 16.89 -1.66 4.43
C THR A 177 17.39 -1.28 3.03
N GLU A 178 16.51 -1.36 2.02
CA GLU A 178 16.81 -1.03 0.63
C GLU A 178 16.43 0.43 0.31
N PRO A 179 17.11 1.07 -0.65
CA PRO A 179 16.70 2.39 -1.10
C PRO A 179 15.32 2.38 -1.75
N GLY A 180 14.48 3.33 -1.33
CA GLY A 180 13.14 3.54 -1.83
C GLY A 180 12.26 4.25 -0.80
N GLU A 181 10.98 4.41 -1.16
CA GLU A 181 9.94 4.91 -0.25
C GLU A 181 9.02 3.79 0.26
N LEU A 182 9.01 2.65 -0.44
CA LEU A 182 8.10 1.53 -0.22
C LEU A 182 8.86 0.22 -0.14
N CYS A 183 8.49 -0.63 0.81
CA CYS A 183 8.96 -2.01 0.82
C CYS A 183 8.33 -2.80 -0.35
N ARG A 184 8.95 -3.94 -0.69
CA ARG A 184 8.50 -4.81 -1.79
C ARG A 184 7.03 -5.24 -1.66
N LEU A 185 6.57 -5.48 -0.42
CA LEU A 185 5.18 -5.91 -0.13
C LEU A 185 4.17 -4.78 -0.28
N CYS A 186 4.46 -3.57 0.23
CA CYS A 186 3.56 -2.43 0.05
C CYS A 186 3.53 -1.97 -1.42
N ARG A 187 4.62 -2.15 -2.17
CA ARG A 187 4.67 -1.87 -3.60
C ARG A 187 3.72 -2.76 -4.41
N SER A 188 3.53 -4.02 -4.03
CA SER A 188 2.62 -4.93 -4.72
C SER A 188 1.13 -4.72 -4.35
N LEU A 189 0.84 -3.84 -3.38
CA LEU A 189 -0.54 -3.54 -3.01
C LEU A 189 -1.28 -2.75 -4.08
N ASP A 190 -0.63 -1.86 -4.83
CA ASP A 190 -1.33 -1.06 -5.84
C ASP A 190 -2.15 -1.90 -6.85
N PRO A 191 -1.56 -2.88 -7.57
CA PRO A 191 -2.34 -3.75 -8.45
C PRO A 191 -3.35 -4.61 -7.68
N THR A 192 -3.05 -5.01 -6.44
CA THR A 192 -3.94 -5.85 -5.61
C THR A 192 -5.21 -5.10 -5.20
N VAL A 193 -5.04 -3.87 -4.70
CA VAL A 193 -6.12 -2.99 -4.24
C VAL A 193 -6.98 -2.57 -5.44
N ARG A 194 -6.35 -2.22 -6.58
CA ARG A 194 -7.07 -1.91 -7.83
C ARG A 194 -7.95 -3.08 -8.29
N LEU A 195 -7.41 -4.29 -8.36
CA LEU A 195 -8.18 -5.48 -8.76
C LEU A 195 -9.29 -5.81 -7.77
N ASN A 196 -9.09 -5.59 -6.46
CA ASN A 196 -10.12 -5.79 -5.44
C ASN A 196 -11.30 -4.82 -5.67
N MET A 197 -11.00 -3.54 -5.88
CA MET A 197 -11.99 -2.51 -6.19
C MET A 197 -12.76 -2.84 -7.49
N GLU A 198 -12.06 -3.18 -8.58
CA GLU A 198 -12.68 -3.55 -9.85
C GLU A 198 -13.62 -4.75 -9.71
N ARG A 199 -13.23 -5.77 -8.95
CA ARG A 199 -14.08 -6.93 -8.67
C ARG A 199 -15.33 -6.52 -7.89
N LYS A 200 -15.21 -5.62 -6.91
CA LYS A 200 -16.35 -5.09 -6.14
C LYS A 200 -17.33 -4.35 -7.05
N LEU A 201 -16.82 -3.46 -7.91
CA LEU A 201 -17.64 -2.73 -8.89
C LEU A 201 -18.32 -3.66 -9.90
N ARG A 202 -17.62 -4.69 -10.40
CA ARG A 202 -18.22 -5.69 -11.30
C ARG A 202 -19.35 -6.47 -10.63
N LYS A 203 -19.19 -6.85 -9.36
CA LYS A 203 -20.24 -7.53 -8.58
C LYS A 203 -21.48 -6.64 -8.41
N GLN A 204 -21.27 -5.36 -8.07
CA GLN A 204 -22.37 -4.40 -7.94
C GLN A 204 -23.13 -4.22 -9.25
N ARG A 205 -22.43 -4.09 -10.38
CA ARG A 205 -23.05 -3.96 -11.71
C ARG A 205 -23.80 -5.20 -12.17
N ALA A 206 -23.33 -6.38 -11.80
CA ALA A 206 -23.94 -7.63 -12.21
C ALA A 206 -25.25 -7.92 -11.47
N GLY A 207 -25.56 -7.21 -10.37
CA GLY A 207 -26.73 -7.50 -9.52
C GLY A 207 -26.67 -8.87 -8.82
N PHE A 208 -25.60 -9.64 -9.01
CA PHE A 208 -25.42 -10.93 -8.39
C PHE A 208 -24.64 -10.79 -7.08
N GLU A 209 -25.26 -11.20 -5.98
CA GLU A 209 -24.51 -11.63 -4.80
C GLU A 209 -23.56 -12.75 -5.24
N SER A 210 -22.26 -12.47 -5.28
CA SER A 210 -21.31 -13.49 -5.66
C SER A 210 -21.37 -14.59 -4.61
N VAL A 211 -21.86 -15.77 -4.97
CA VAL A 211 -21.78 -16.97 -4.13
C VAL A 211 -20.31 -17.20 -3.81
N ARG A 212 -19.90 -16.89 -2.57
CA ARG A 212 -18.55 -17.20 -2.09
C ARG A 212 -18.48 -18.71 -1.95
N ILE A 213 -17.85 -19.38 -2.91
CA ILE A 213 -17.47 -20.79 -2.73
C ILE A 213 -16.39 -20.79 -1.64
N PRO A 214 -16.63 -21.40 -0.47
CA PRO A 214 -15.64 -21.43 0.60
C PRO A 214 -14.35 -22.06 0.10
N SER A 215 -13.20 -21.53 0.49
CA SER A 215 -11.89 -22.07 0.08
C SER A 215 -11.70 -23.54 0.49
N SER A 216 -12.36 -23.96 1.56
CA SER A 216 -12.41 -25.35 2.02
C SER A 216 -13.22 -26.29 1.12
N VAL A 217 -14.00 -25.77 0.18
CA VAL A 217 -14.88 -26.52 -0.75
C VAL A 217 -14.40 -26.38 -2.20
N ILE A 218 -13.20 -25.84 -2.43
CA ILE A 218 -12.61 -25.90 -3.77
C ILE A 218 -12.17 -27.35 -4.01
N SER A 219 -13.13 -28.18 -4.46
CA SER A 219 -12.88 -29.53 -4.92
C SER A 219 -11.76 -29.51 -5.95
N GLN A 220 -10.97 -30.58 -5.98
CA GLN A 220 -9.98 -30.85 -7.01
C GLN A 220 -10.59 -30.69 -8.43
N ASP A 221 -11.89 -30.96 -8.57
CA ASP A 221 -12.66 -30.76 -9.79
C ASP A 221 -12.75 -29.30 -10.23
N VAL A 222 -12.93 -28.36 -9.29
CA VAL A 222 -12.97 -26.92 -9.59
C VAL A 222 -11.60 -26.46 -10.12
N LEU A 223 -10.51 -27.00 -9.56
CA LEU A 223 -9.16 -26.72 -10.06
C LEU A 223 -8.95 -27.33 -11.45
N LEU A 224 -9.43 -28.55 -11.69
CA LEU A 224 -9.38 -29.20 -13.01
C LEU A 224 -10.17 -28.41 -14.06
N LEU A 225 -11.40 -27.99 -13.75
CA LEU A 225 -12.22 -27.15 -14.63
C LEU A 225 -11.55 -25.80 -14.93
N ARG A 226 -10.92 -25.17 -13.92
CA ARG A 226 -10.13 -23.95 -14.15
C ARG A 226 -8.97 -24.21 -15.12
N ARG A 227 -8.21 -25.30 -14.96
CA ARG A 227 -7.12 -25.66 -15.88
C ARG A 227 -7.64 -25.93 -17.28
N GLN A 228 -8.73 -26.67 -17.43
CA GLN A 228 -9.37 -26.94 -18.71
C GLN A 228 -9.82 -25.65 -19.39
N LYS A 229 -10.50 -24.75 -18.66
CA LYS A 229 -10.90 -23.43 -19.16
C LYS A 229 -9.69 -22.64 -19.68
N TYR A 230 -8.59 -22.58 -18.93
CA TYR A 230 -7.37 -21.91 -19.39
C TYR A 230 -6.76 -22.54 -20.65
N ARG A 231 -6.76 -23.88 -20.75
CA ARG A 231 -6.31 -24.59 -21.95
C ARG A 231 -7.18 -24.24 -23.16
N LEU A 232 -8.49 -24.25 -23.01
CA LEU A 232 -9.44 -23.88 -24.05
C LEU A 232 -9.27 -22.42 -24.48
N GLN A 233 -9.13 -21.48 -23.54
CA GLN A 233 -8.89 -20.08 -23.85
C GLN A 233 -7.61 -19.86 -24.66
N ARG A 234 -6.50 -20.55 -24.29
CA ARG A 234 -5.27 -20.51 -25.09
C ARG A 234 -5.46 -21.12 -26.48
N SER A 235 -6.24 -22.19 -26.58
CA SER A 235 -6.54 -22.82 -27.87
C SER A 235 -7.35 -21.90 -28.77
N ASN A 236 -8.41 -21.30 -28.24
CA ASN A 236 -9.25 -20.34 -28.97
C ASN A 236 -8.43 -19.16 -29.47
N LYS A 237 -7.58 -18.56 -28.61
CA LYS A 237 -6.70 -17.46 -29.04
C LYS A 237 -5.76 -17.85 -30.19
N ARG A 238 -5.24 -19.08 -30.21
CA ARG A 238 -4.44 -19.58 -31.34
C ARG A 238 -5.28 -19.77 -32.60
N LEU A 239 -6.49 -20.31 -32.46
CA LEU A 239 -7.41 -20.50 -33.59
C LEU A 239 -7.85 -19.16 -34.17
N GLU A 240 -8.14 -18.16 -33.34
CA GLU A 240 -8.41 -16.77 -33.78
C GLU A 240 -7.24 -16.22 -34.59
N GLY A 241 -6.00 -16.43 -34.14
CA GLY A 241 -4.81 -16.04 -34.91
C GLY A 241 -4.70 -16.76 -36.26
N ARG A 242 -5.01 -18.05 -36.33
CA ARG A 242 -5.01 -18.82 -37.59
C ARG A 242 -6.11 -18.32 -38.54
N ILE A 243 -7.32 -18.08 -38.04
CA ILE A 243 -8.42 -17.52 -38.83
C ILE A 243 -8.00 -16.18 -39.43
N HIS A 244 -7.38 -15.31 -38.63
CA HIS A 244 -6.90 -14.02 -39.12
C HIS A 244 -5.86 -14.15 -40.23
N SER A 245 -4.87 -15.05 -40.06
CA SER A 245 -3.85 -15.33 -41.09
C SER A 245 -4.47 -15.84 -42.40
N THR A 246 -5.38 -16.81 -42.31
CA THR A 246 -6.04 -17.38 -43.50
C THR A 246 -6.93 -16.36 -44.21
N LEU A 247 -7.61 -15.47 -43.47
CA LEU A 247 -8.38 -14.38 -44.07
C LEU A 247 -7.47 -13.40 -44.82
N GLN A 248 -6.31 -13.08 -44.25
CA GLN A 248 -5.31 -12.22 -44.90
C GLN A 248 -4.78 -12.87 -46.19
N GLU A 249 -4.43 -14.15 -46.16
CA GLU A 249 -3.99 -14.90 -47.34
C GLU A 249 -5.07 -14.94 -48.45
N LEU A 250 -6.34 -15.10 -48.08
CA LEU A 250 -7.46 -15.05 -49.03
C LEU A 250 -7.60 -13.68 -49.68
N ASP A 251 -7.43 -12.60 -48.92
CA ASP A 251 -7.49 -11.24 -49.45
C ASP A 251 -6.29 -10.92 -50.35
N ASP A 252 -5.11 -11.46 -50.05
CA ASP A 252 -3.92 -11.37 -50.90
C ASP A 252 -4.15 -12.07 -52.25
N LEU A 253 -4.62 -13.33 -52.23
CA LEU A 253 -4.93 -14.08 -53.45
C LEU A 253 -6.03 -13.43 -54.29
N ARG A 254 -7.06 -12.85 -53.66
CA ARG A 254 -8.10 -12.10 -54.38
C ARG A 254 -7.54 -10.88 -55.10
N ARG A 255 -6.58 -10.18 -54.49
CA ARG A 255 -5.89 -9.05 -55.14
C ARG A 255 -5.05 -9.53 -56.32
N GLU A 256 -4.33 -10.63 -56.17
CA GLU A 256 -3.52 -11.22 -57.24
C GLU A 256 -4.37 -11.66 -58.43
N ILE A 257 -5.47 -12.40 -58.19
CA ILE A 257 -6.42 -12.80 -59.24
C ILE A 257 -6.93 -11.59 -60.01
N LYS A 258 -7.31 -10.52 -59.30
CA LYS A 258 -7.81 -9.29 -59.93
C LYS A 258 -6.76 -8.62 -60.83
N LEU A 259 -5.49 -8.60 -60.41
CA LEU A 259 -4.40 -8.08 -61.23
C LEU A 259 -4.21 -8.92 -62.50
N VAL A 260 -4.22 -10.25 -62.38
CA VAL A 260 -4.11 -11.16 -63.53
C VAL A 260 -5.29 -10.99 -64.49
N GLU A 261 -6.52 -10.82 -63.98
CA GLU A 261 -7.71 -10.53 -64.80
C GLU A 261 -7.59 -9.21 -65.56
N GLU A 262 -7.05 -8.16 -64.92
CA GLU A 262 -6.82 -6.86 -65.54
C GLU A 262 -5.71 -6.93 -66.61
N GLU A 263 -4.60 -7.61 -66.34
CA GLU A 263 -3.53 -7.85 -67.31
C GLU A 263 -3.99 -8.66 -68.52
N THR A 264 -4.73 -9.75 -68.27
CA THR A 264 -5.29 -10.59 -69.34
C THR A 264 -6.25 -9.79 -70.21
N ARG A 265 -7.09 -8.94 -69.59
CA ARG A 265 -7.99 -8.05 -70.31
C ARG A 265 -7.23 -7.02 -71.15
N ALA A 266 -6.14 -6.46 -70.63
CA ALA A 266 -5.30 -5.52 -71.38
C ALA A 266 -4.61 -6.19 -72.58
N GLN A 267 -4.14 -7.44 -72.43
CA GLN A 267 -3.51 -8.20 -73.51
C GLN A 267 -4.51 -8.61 -74.61
N CYS A 268 -5.72 -9.03 -74.23
CA CYS A 268 -6.76 -9.42 -75.19
C CYS A 268 -7.53 -8.23 -75.79
N GLY A 269 -7.41 -7.03 -75.21
CA GLY A 269 -8.06 -5.80 -75.67
C GLY A 269 -7.28 -5.01 -76.73
N GLY A 270 -6.16 -5.54 -77.24
CA GLY A 270 -5.49 -4.99 -78.42
C GLY A 270 -6.36 -5.17 -79.65
N ASP A 271 -6.78 -4.05 -80.26
CA ASP A 271 -7.69 -3.99 -81.41
C ASP A 271 -7.40 -5.08 -82.46
N PRO A 272 -8.30 -6.06 -82.65
CA PRO A 272 -8.18 -7.01 -83.74
C PRO A 272 -8.43 -6.39 -85.14
N CYS A 273 -8.62 -5.07 -85.24
CA CYS A 273 -9.07 -4.39 -86.45
C CYS A 273 -8.20 -3.17 -86.84
N SER A 274 -6.95 -3.41 -87.20
CA SER A 274 -6.22 -2.51 -88.11
C SER A 274 -5.43 -3.33 -89.12
N MET A 275 -6.15 -4.01 -89.99
CA MET A 275 -5.65 -4.58 -91.24
C MET A 275 -6.58 -4.08 -92.36
N ASP A 276 -6.42 -2.80 -92.71
CA ASP A 276 -6.83 -2.25 -94.00
C ASP A 276 -5.57 -2.04 -94.86
#